data_AF-A0A1V5E883-F1
#
_entry.id   AF-A0A1V5E883-F1
#
_cell.length_a   1.000
_cell.length_b   1.000
_cell.length_c   1.000
_cell.angle_alpha   90.00
_cell.angle_beta   90.00
_cell.angle_gamma   90.00
#
_symmetry.space_group_name_H-M   'P 1'
#
loop_
_entity.id
_entity.type
_entity.pdbx_description
1 polymer ?
#
loop_
_entity_poly.entity_id
_entity_poly.type
_entity_poly.pdbx_seq_one_letter_code
_entity_poly.pdbx_strand_id
1 'polypeptide(L)' 'MNIVAGKTVAPELIQHEATPERIAAEVMAILQDDQRRRIMKEELSQLREKLGRPGAARRAADLALSLLEMKSNG' A
#
# COMPACT_ATOMS: atom_id res chain seq x y z
N MET A 1 -2.25 9.44 0.78
CA MET A 1 -3.10 8.67 1.71
C MET A 1 -3.08 7.22 1.26
N ASN A 2 -2.89 6.25 2.16
CA ASN A 2 -2.99 4.84 1.79
C ASN A 2 -4.44 4.35 1.87
N ILE A 3 -4.97 3.85 0.74
CA ILE A 3 -6.38 3.43 0.60
C ILE A 3 -6.71 2.21 1.46
N VAL A 4 -5.81 1.22 1.50
CA VAL A 4 -6.03 -0.04 2.25
C VAL A 4 -5.91 0.19 3.76
N ALA A 5 -5.05 1.11 4.19
CA ALA A 5 -4.90 1.48 5.59
C ALA A 5 -5.91 2.54 6.07
N GLY A 6 -6.57 3.27 5.15
CA GLY A 6 -7.48 4.37 5.47
C GLY A 6 -6.81 5.60 6.10
N LYS A 7 -5.48 5.67 6.04
CA LYS A 7 -4.67 6.76 6.63
C LYS A 7 -3.35 6.93 5.89
N THR A 8 -2.64 8.03 6.14
CA THR A 8 -1.27 8.20 5.66
C THR A 8 -0.32 7.37 6.52
N VAL A 9 0.37 6.41 5.89
CA VAL A 9 1.34 5.53 6.57
C VAL A 9 2.77 6.06 6.44
N ALA A 10 3.10 6.65 5.29
CA ALA A 10 4.37 7.30 5.01
C ALA A 10 4.10 8.62 4.26
N PRO A 11 4.98 9.63 4.36
CA PRO A 11 4.84 10.85 3.57
C PRO A 11 4.85 10.52 2.07
N GLU A 12 3.89 11.07 1.34
CA GLU A 12 3.73 10.90 -0.10
C GLU A 12 4.05 12.23 -0.78
N LEU A 13 5.34 12.48 -1.06
CA LEU A 13 5.75 13.68 -1.80
C LEU A 13 5.47 13.46 -3.28
N ILE A 14 4.29 13.88 -3.74
CA ILE A 14 3.83 13.71 -5.12
C ILE A 14 3.88 15.01 -5.91
N GLN A 15 4.12 14.90 -7.22
CA GLN A 15 4.14 16.04 -8.15
C GLN A 15 5.10 17.16 -7.65
N HIS A 16 4.58 18.35 -7.42
CA HIS A 16 5.34 19.53 -7.00
C HIS A 16 5.83 19.45 -5.54
N GLU A 17 5.38 18.47 -4.76
CA GLU A 17 5.87 18.26 -3.39
C GLU A 17 7.20 17.52 -3.34
N ALA A 18 7.58 16.83 -4.43
CA ALA A 18 8.83 16.06 -4.55
C ALA A 18 10.04 16.96 -4.85
N THR A 19 10.28 17.97 -4.01
CA THR A 19 11.47 18.83 -4.13
C THR A 19 12.65 18.25 -3.36
N PRO A 20 13.90 18.53 -3.76
CA PRO A 20 15.09 18.06 -3.03
C PRO A 20 15.07 18.41 -1.55
N GLU A 21 14.63 19.61 -1.20
CA GLU A 21 14.60 20.12 0.18
C GLU A 21 13.57 19.36 1.02
N ARG A 22 12.37 19.13 0.48
CA ARG A 22 11.31 18.38 1.17
C ARG A 22 11.68 16.91 1.34
N ILE A 23 12.28 16.30 0.31
CA ILE A 23 12.76 14.92 0.39
C ILE A 23 13.84 14.80 1.47
N ALA A 24 14.84 15.69 1.47
CA ALA A 24 15.90 15.68 2.48
C ALA A 24 15.33 15.87 3.89
N ALA A 25 14.41 16.82 4.08
CA ALA A 25 13.77 17.06 5.37
C ALA A 25 12.98 15.84 5.88
N GLU A 26 12.16 15.20 5.04
CA GLU A 26 11.39 14.01 5.44
C GLU A 26 12.30 12.81 5.73
N VAL A 27 13.34 12.60 4.91
CA VAL A 27 14.34 11.54 5.16
C VAL A 27 15.00 11.76 6.52
N MET A 28 15.46 12.98 6.81
CA MET A 28 16.08 13.28 8.10
C MET A 28 15.11 13.12 9.26
N ALA A 29 13.86 13.60 9.12
CA ALA A 29 12.84 13.46 10.14
C ALA A 29 12.46 11.99 10.42
N ILE A 30 12.50 11.11 9.40
CA ILE A 30 12.29 9.66 9.58
C ILE A 30 13.51 8.99 10.20
N LEU A 31 14.73 9.39 9.80
CA LEU A 31 15.96 8.76 10.30
C LEU A 31 16.28 9.15 11.74
N GLN A 32 15.98 10.38 12.14
CA GLN A 32 16.29 10.92 13.48
C GLN A 32 15.21 10.63 14.52
N ASP A 33 13.99 10.28 14.11
CA ASP A 33 12.91 9.89 15.01
C ASP A 33 12.68 8.37 14.98
N ASP A 34 13.27 7.69 15.97
CA ASP A 34 13.17 6.23 16.11
C ASP A 34 11.73 5.75 16.31
N GLN A 35 10.90 6.52 17.02
CA GLN A 35 9.51 6.17 17.27
C GLN A 35 8.69 6.26 15.98
N ARG A 36 8.81 7.37 15.25
CA ARG A 36 8.16 7.56 13.94
C ARG A 36 8.57 6.46 12.96
N ARG A 37 9.86 6.17 12.87
CA ARG A 37 10.38 5.10 12.01
C ARG A 37 9.82 3.73 12.39
N ARG A 38 9.72 3.43 13.68
CA ARG A 38 9.14 2.17 14.18
C ARG A 38 7.66 2.06 13.82
N ILE A 39 6.87 3.09 14.10
CA ILE A 39 5.44 3.12 13.77
C ILE A 39 5.24 2.91 12.27
N MET A 40 5.98 3.63 11.41
CA MET A 40 5.91 3.44 9.96
C MET A 40 6.18 1.99 9.52
N LYS A 41 7.20 1.34 10.10
CA LYS A 41 7.52 -0.06 9.80
C LYS A 41 6.40 -1.02 10.24
N GLU A 42 5.86 -0.83 11.43
CA GLU A 42 4.76 -1.64 11.96
C GLU A 42 3.52 -1.52 11.08
N GLU A 43 3.14 -0.29 10.71
CA GLU A 43 2.00 -0.01 9.83
C GLU A 43 2.19 -0.61 8.42
N LEU A 44 3.38 -0.49 7.83
CA LEU A 44 3.69 -1.11 6.54
C LEU A 44 3.67 -2.64 6.61
N SER A 45 4.09 -3.24 7.73
CA SER A 45 4.01 -4.69 7.93
C SER A 45 2.57 -5.17 8.01
N GLN A 46 1.73 -4.49 8.80
CA GLN A 46 0.29 -4.79 8.89
C GLN A 46 -0.41 -4.61 7.55
N LEU A 47 -0.03 -3.58 6.78
CA LEU A 47 -0.53 -3.35 5.43
C LEU A 47 -0.20 -4.52 4.49
N ARG A 48 1.03 -5.06 4.55
CA ARG A 48 1.43 -6.22 3.77
C ARG A 48 0.58 -7.44 4.07
N GLU A 49 0.21 -7.65 5.34
CA GLU A 49 -0.69 -8.73 5.74
C GLU A 49 -2.11 -8.53 5.17
N LYS A 50 -2.64 -7.31 5.22
CA LYS A 50 -3.96 -6.96 4.67
C LYS A 50 -4.03 -7.09 3.15
N LEU A 51 -2.95 -6.76 2.43
CA LEU A 51 -2.88 -6.91 0.97
C LEU A 51 -2.92 -8.38 0.52
N GLY A 52 -2.62 -9.32 1.43
CA GLY A 52 -2.66 -10.74 1.17
C GLY A 52 -1.51 -11.22 0.28
N ARG A 53 -1.68 -12.44 -0.26
CA ARG A 53 -0.63 -13.10 -1.05
C ARG A 53 -0.62 -12.61 -2.50
N PRO A 54 0.55 -12.62 -3.16
CA PRO A 54 0.66 -12.36 -4.60
C PRO A 54 -0.35 -13.15 -5.44
N GLY A 55 -0.67 -12.66 -6.64
CA GLY A 55 -1.60 -13.31 -7.56
C GLY A 55 -3.07 -12.96 -7.37
N ALA A 56 -3.38 -11.85 -6.67
CA ALA A 56 -4.76 -11.39 -6.48
C ALA A 56 -5.50 -11.20 -7.83
N ALA A 57 -4.87 -10.57 -8.82
CA ALA A 57 -5.45 -10.38 -10.14
C ALA A 57 -5.75 -11.70 -10.85
N ARG A 58 -4.86 -12.70 -10.73
CA ARG A 58 -5.09 -14.03 -11.32
C ARG A 58 -6.27 -14.73 -10.67
N ARG A 59 -6.33 -14.75 -9.33
CA ARG A 59 -7.47 -15.32 -8.60
C ARG A 59 -8.79 -14.62 -8.95
N ALA A 60 -8.77 -13.31 -9.13
CA ALA A 60 -9.94 -12.55 -9.55
C ALA A 60 -10.37 -12.92 -10.98
N ALA A 61 -9.43 -13.09 -11.91
CA ALA A 61 -9.72 -13.54 -13.27
C ALA A 61 -10.30 -14.96 -13.30
N ASP A 62 -9.70 -15.90 -12.55
CA ASP A 62 -10.19 -17.28 -12.46
C ASP A 62 -11.61 -17.34 -11.87
N LEU A 63 -11.91 -16.51 -10.85
CA LEU A 63 -13.25 -16.37 -10.29
C LEU A 63 -14.25 -15.76 -11.29
N ALA A 64 -13.84 -14.74 -12.04
CA ALA A 64 -14.70 -14.14 -13.05
C ALA A 64 -15.04 -15.14 -14.16
N LEU A 65 -14.07 -15.96 -14.60
CA LEU A 65 -14.29 -16.99 -15.60
C LEU A 65 -15.27 -18.06 -15.10
N SER A 66 -15.09 -18.55 -13.87
CA SER A 66 -15.99 -19.57 -13.31
C SER A 66 -17.43 -19.07 -13.19
N LEU A 67 -17.63 -17.80 -12.82
CA LEU A 67 -18.96 -17.18 -12.76
C LEU A 67 -19.64 -17.10 -14.13
N LEU A 68 -18.88 -16.87 -15.21
CA LEU A 68 -19.40 -16.84 -16.58
C LEU A 68 -19.79 -18.25 -17.05
N GLU A 69 -18.97 -19.26 -16.76
CA GLU A 69 -19.23 -20.65 -17.11
C GLU A 69 -20.47 -21.21 -16.40
N MET A 70 -20.65 -20.91 -15.11
CA MET A 70 -21.85 -21.30 -14.36
C MET A 70 -23.14 -20.72 -14.95
N LYS A 71 -23.06 -19.53 -15.56
CA LYS A 71 -24.20 -18.83 -16.15
C LYS A 71 -24.58 -19.36 -17.54
N SER A 72 -23.64 -19.98 -18.27
CA SER A 72 -23.91 -20.63 -19.56
C SER A 72 -24.48 -22.05 -19.42
N ASN A 73 -24.33 -22.68 -18.26
CA ASN A 73 -24.77 -24.05 -18.00
C ASN A 73 -26.14 -24.14 -17.26
N GLY A 74 -26.86 -23.02 -17.15
CA GLY A 74 -28.16 -22.90 -16.49
C GLY A 74 -29.25 -22.37 -17.41
#